data_AF-A0A3B8LM39-F1
#
_entry.id   AF-A0A3B8LM39-F1
#
_cell.length_a   1.000
_cell.length_b   1.000
_cell.length_c   1.000
_cell.angle_alpha   90.00
_cell.angle_beta   90.00
_cell.angle_gamma   90.00
#
_symmetry.space_group_name_H-M   'P 1'
#
loop_
_entity.id
_entity.type
_entity.pdbx_description
1 polymer ?
#
loop_
_entity_poly.entity_id
_entity_poly.type
_entity_poly.pdbx_seq_one_letter_code
_entity_poly.pdbx_strand_id
1 'polypeptide(L)'
;LYDSIQKLYALPDETRVFVGHDYQPNGREVLYETTIGLSKTENPQLNAKTTKEEFVQMRDSRDATLAAPRLLFQSVQVNIDAGQLPTPRDNQIRYLRIPVNVFRGSEQEGIDDPSSADLNEAEVPRANQL
;
A
#
# COMPACT_ATOMS: atom_id res chain seq x y z
N LEU A 1 -4.34 12.00 -11.96
CA LEU A 1 -5.42 10.99 -12.04
C LEU A 1 -6.69 11.54 -12.69
N TYR A 2 -7.32 12.58 -12.11
CA TYR A 2 -8.54 13.22 -12.66
C TYR A 2 -8.45 13.50 -14.17
N ASP A 3 -7.45 14.27 -14.61
CA ASP A 3 -7.31 14.67 -16.01
C ASP A 3 -7.13 13.47 -16.95
N SER A 4 -6.51 12.38 -16.48
CA SER A 4 -6.40 11.14 -17.25
C SER A 4 -7.74 10.45 -17.42
N ILE A 5 -8.59 10.44 -16.39
CA ILE A 5 -9.93 9.86 -16.45
C ILE A 5 -10.84 10.72 -17.34
N GLN A 6 -10.70 12.05 -17.33
CA GLN A 6 -11.45 12.92 -18.26
C GLN A 6 -11.15 12.60 -19.73
N LYS A 7 -9.90 12.23 -20.06
CA LYS A 7 -9.56 11.74 -21.41
C LYS A 7 -10.30 10.43 -21.75
N LEU A 8 -10.47 9.53 -20.79
CA LEU A 8 -11.28 8.31 -20.99
C LEU A 8 -12.76 8.66 -21.15
N TYR A 9 -13.29 9.62 -20.38
CA TYR A 9 -14.68 10.06 -20.49
C TYR A 9 -14.98 10.79 -21.82
N ALA A 10 -13.96 11.17 -22.60
CA ALA A 10 -14.17 11.65 -23.96
C ALA A 10 -14.45 10.54 -24.99
N LEU A 11 -14.28 9.26 -24.63
CA LEU A 11 -14.61 8.13 -25.49
C LEU A 11 -16.14 7.91 -25.56
N PRO A 12 -16.64 7.19 -26.60
CA PRO A 12 -18.05 6.83 -26.70
C PRO A 12 -18.56 6.06 -25.48
N ASP A 13 -19.83 6.24 -25.12
CA ASP A 13 -20.41 5.70 -23.89
C ASP A 13 -20.45 4.16 -23.90
N GLU A 14 -20.56 3.54 -25.07
CA GLU A 14 -20.51 2.09 -25.28
C GLU A 14 -19.08 1.49 -25.16
N THR A 15 -18.05 2.33 -25.02
CA THR A 15 -16.67 1.86 -24.89
C THR A 15 -16.53 1.02 -23.62
N ARG A 16 -16.16 -0.25 -23.80
CA ARG A 16 -15.92 -1.20 -22.72
C ARG A 16 -14.62 -0.86 -22.00
N VAL A 17 -14.64 -0.91 -20.68
CA VAL A 17 -13.49 -0.70 -19.80
C VAL A 17 -13.30 -1.95 -18.95
N PHE A 18 -12.13 -2.56 -19.04
CA PHE A 18 -11.75 -3.71 -18.24
C PHE A 18 -10.86 -3.26 -17.08
N VAL A 19 -11.27 -3.53 -15.85
CA VAL A 19 -10.53 -3.10 -14.65
C VAL A 19 -9.48 -4.12 -14.26
N GLY A 20 -8.33 -3.65 -13.77
CA GLY A 20 -7.28 -4.54 -13.28
C GLY A 20 -7.59 -5.21 -11.94
N HIS A 21 -8.56 -4.67 -11.18
CA HIS A 21 -8.90 -5.16 -9.84
C HIS A 21 -10.39 -4.97 -9.55
N ASP A 22 -10.97 -5.94 -8.84
CA ASP A 22 -12.29 -5.83 -8.24
C ASP A 22 -12.30 -6.28 -6.78
N TYR A 23 -12.73 -5.39 -5.89
CA TYR A 23 -12.71 -5.60 -4.44
C TYR A 23 -14.05 -6.13 -3.89
N GLN A 24 -15.04 -6.43 -4.74
CA GLN A 24 -16.30 -7.08 -4.35
C GLN A 24 -17.01 -6.39 -3.16
N PRO A 25 -17.25 -5.06 -3.20
CA PRO A 25 -17.85 -4.33 -2.10
C PRO A 25 -19.21 -4.95 -1.72
N ASN A 26 -19.48 -5.02 -0.41
CA ASN A 26 -20.70 -5.65 0.13
C ASN A 26 -20.87 -7.13 -0.22
N GLY A 27 -19.80 -7.84 -0.60
CA GLY A 27 -19.86 -9.27 -0.94
C GLY A 27 -20.57 -9.56 -2.27
N ARG A 28 -20.66 -8.58 -3.18
CA ARG A 28 -21.19 -8.82 -4.53
C ARG A 28 -20.28 -9.74 -5.34
N GLU A 29 -20.84 -10.33 -6.40
CA GLU A 29 -20.07 -11.08 -7.39
C GLU A 29 -18.98 -10.25 -8.07
N VAL A 30 -17.96 -10.94 -8.59
CA VAL A 30 -16.83 -10.31 -9.30
C VAL A 30 -17.31 -9.63 -10.58
N LEU A 31 -16.93 -8.37 -10.74
CA LEU A 31 -17.17 -7.57 -11.95
C LEU A 31 -15.84 -7.01 -12.44
N TYR A 32 -15.47 -7.35 -13.67
CA TYR A 32 -14.21 -6.92 -14.30
C TYR A 32 -14.43 -5.98 -15.49
N GLU A 33 -15.67 -5.67 -15.82
CA GLU A 33 -16.06 -4.86 -16.97
C GLU A 33 -17.07 -3.78 -16.58
N THR A 34 -16.91 -2.60 -17.16
CA THR A 34 -17.90 -1.51 -17.17
C THR A 34 -17.88 -0.82 -18.54
N THR A 35 -18.66 0.23 -18.72
CA THR A 35 -18.58 1.12 -19.88
C THR A 35 -18.25 2.55 -19.46
N ILE A 36 -17.81 3.37 -20.41
CA ILE A 36 -17.61 4.80 -20.18
C ILE A 36 -18.91 5.49 -19.76
N GLY A 37 -20.04 5.14 -20.39
CA GLY A 37 -21.37 5.66 -20.02
C GLY A 37 -21.73 5.35 -18.57
N LEU A 38 -21.59 4.07 -18.16
CA LEU A 38 -21.86 3.64 -16.78
C LEU A 38 -20.90 4.32 -15.78
N SER A 39 -19.61 4.46 -16.13
CA SER A 39 -18.65 5.16 -15.25
C SER A 39 -19.00 6.63 -15.07
N LYS A 40 -19.42 7.32 -16.13
CA LYS A 40 -19.87 8.73 -16.06
C LYS A 40 -21.08 8.91 -15.14
N THR A 41 -21.98 7.93 -15.07
CA THR A 41 -23.22 8.04 -14.30
C THR A 41 -23.10 7.49 -12.88
N GLU A 42 -22.39 6.38 -12.69
CA GLU A 42 -22.44 5.58 -11.45
C GLU A 42 -21.13 5.52 -10.67
N ASN A 43 -20.01 6.05 -11.20
CA ASN A 43 -18.75 6.02 -10.47
C ASN A 43 -18.87 6.82 -9.14
N PRO A 44 -18.73 6.17 -7.97
CA PRO A 44 -18.99 6.80 -6.68
C PRO A 44 -17.93 7.83 -6.28
N GLN A 45 -16.75 7.81 -6.91
CA GLN A 45 -15.65 8.73 -6.63
C GLN A 45 -15.50 9.84 -7.68
N LEU A 46 -15.87 9.57 -8.93
CA LEU A 46 -15.65 10.48 -10.06
C LEU A 46 -16.69 10.26 -11.16
N ASN A 47 -17.93 10.69 -10.93
CA ASN A 47 -18.93 10.73 -11.98
C ASN A 47 -18.79 12.04 -12.80
N ALA A 48 -19.57 12.20 -13.87
CA ALA A 48 -19.47 13.35 -14.78
C ALA A 48 -19.79 14.71 -14.13
N LYS A 49 -20.38 14.74 -12.93
CA LYS A 49 -20.70 15.96 -12.18
C LYS A 49 -19.60 16.34 -11.19
N THR A 50 -18.69 15.42 -10.87
CA THR A 50 -17.63 15.65 -9.88
C THR A 50 -16.58 16.61 -10.45
N THR A 51 -16.35 17.71 -9.74
CA THR A 51 -15.31 18.69 -10.08
C THR A 51 -13.92 18.16 -9.76
N LYS A 52 -12.89 18.83 -10.30
CA LYS A 52 -11.49 18.45 -10.03
C LYS A 52 -11.15 18.65 -8.56
N GLU A 53 -11.62 19.76 -7.98
CA GLU A 53 -11.36 20.15 -6.61
C GLU A 53 -11.98 19.15 -5.63
N GLU A 54 -13.25 18.77 -5.82
CA GLU A 54 -13.92 17.74 -5.02
C GLU A 54 -13.20 16.39 -5.10
N PHE A 55 -12.80 15.99 -6.31
CA PHE A 55 -12.09 14.72 -6.51
C PHE A 55 -10.74 14.71 -5.79
N VAL A 56 -9.94 15.77 -5.93
CA VAL A 56 -8.62 15.87 -5.30
C VAL A 56 -8.76 15.84 -3.79
N GLN A 57 -9.66 16.64 -3.21
CA GLN A 57 -9.89 16.66 -1.77
C GLN A 57 -10.31 15.30 -1.23
N MET A 58 -11.26 14.63 -1.90
CA MET A 58 -11.72 13.29 -1.52
C MET A 58 -10.59 12.26 -1.64
N ARG A 59 -9.83 12.29 -2.74
CA ARG A 59 -8.74 11.35 -3.02
C ARG A 59 -7.61 11.49 -2.01
N ASP A 60 -7.15 12.71 -1.74
CA ASP A 60 -6.07 12.98 -0.79
C ASP A 60 -6.48 12.57 0.64
N SER A 61 -7.70 12.93 1.06
CA SER A 61 -8.23 12.55 2.38
C SER A 61 -8.33 11.04 2.53
N ARG A 62 -8.75 10.33 1.47
CA ARG A 62 -8.82 8.87 1.47
C ARG A 62 -7.43 8.25 1.48
N ASP A 63 -6.51 8.70 0.65
CA ASP A 63 -5.14 8.18 0.56
C ASP A 63 -4.41 8.22 1.90
N ALA A 64 -4.57 9.31 2.67
CA ALA A 64 -3.96 9.46 3.99
C ALA A 64 -4.38 8.39 5.00
N THR A 65 -5.49 7.70 4.78
CA THR A 65 -6.03 6.66 5.68
C THR A 65 -5.68 5.23 5.24
N LEU A 66 -5.11 5.05 4.05
CA LEU A 66 -4.85 3.72 3.50
C LEU A 66 -3.47 3.21 3.95
N ALA A 67 -3.44 1.96 4.40
CA ALA A 67 -2.19 1.25 4.63
C ALA A 67 -1.51 0.86 3.31
N ALA A 68 -0.19 0.73 3.33
CA ALA A 68 0.57 0.20 2.21
C ALA A 68 0.09 -1.22 1.84
N PRO A 69 -0.02 -1.56 0.54
CA PRO A 69 -0.37 -2.92 0.12
C PRO A 69 0.60 -3.96 0.65
N ARG A 70 0.08 -5.13 1.07
CA ARG A 70 0.86 -6.24 1.65
C ARG A 70 2.08 -6.67 0.82
N LEU A 71 1.97 -6.58 -0.50
CA LEU A 71 3.00 -7.01 -1.46
C LEU A 71 3.74 -5.85 -2.12
N LEU A 72 3.61 -4.62 -1.61
CA LEU A 72 4.17 -3.42 -2.27
C LEU A 72 5.66 -3.57 -2.61
N PHE A 73 6.50 -3.90 -1.62
CA PHE A 73 7.94 -3.99 -1.85
C PHE A 73 8.34 -5.15 -2.75
N GLN A 74 7.67 -6.30 -2.62
CA GLN A 74 7.92 -7.48 -3.43
C GLN A 74 7.54 -7.22 -4.89
N SER A 75 6.32 -6.72 -5.11
CA SER A 75 5.80 -6.46 -6.45
C SER A 75 6.59 -5.37 -7.16
N VAL A 76 6.92 -4.25 -6.50
CA VAL A 76 7.65 -3.15 -7.16
C VAL A 76 9.05 -3.60 -7.60
N GLN A 77 9.76 -4.36 -6.77
CA GLN A 77 11.11 -4.87 -7.10
C GLN A 77 11.12 -5.76 -8.34
N VAL A 78 10.08 -6.57 -8.52
CA VAL A 78 9.97 -7.50 -9.64
C VAL A 78 9.39 -6.81 -10.88
N ASN A 79 8.38 -5.95 -10.70
CA ASN A 79 7.66 -5.30 -11.81
C ASN A 79 8.49 -4.23 -12.52
N ILE A 80 9.38 -3.52 -11.79
CA ILE A 80 10.27 -2.53 -12.43
C ILE A 80 11.27 -3.20 -13.38
N ASP A 81 11.60 -4.46 -13.13
CA ASP A 81 12.47 -5.30 -13.96
C ASP A 81 11.66 -6.24 -14.87
N ALA A 82 10.49 -5.78 -15.34
CA ALA A 82 9.63 -6.51 -16.28
C ALA A 82 9.26 -7.95 -15.86
N GLY A 83 9.15 -8.20 -14.55
CA GLY A 83 8.83 -9.53 -14.01
C GLY A 83 10.04 -10.41 -13.70
N GLN A 84 11.26 -9.93 -13.94
CA GLN A 84 12.48 -10.67 -13.63
C GLN A 84 12.75 -10.67 -12.12
N LEU A 85 13.18 -11.84 -11.61
CA LEU A 85 13.60 -11.96 -10.23
C LEU A 85 15.03 -11.43 -10.06
N PRO A 86 15.40 -10.89 -8.89
CA PRO A 86 16.77 -10.47 -8.61
C PRO A 86 17.78 -11.57 -8.89
N THR A 87 18.93 -11.23 -9.46
CA THR A 87 20.03 -12.18 -9.72
C THR A 87 20.38 -12.97 -8.45
N PRO A 88 20.64 -14.30 -8.55
CA PRO A 88 21.08 -15.07 -7.40
C PRO A 88 22.39 -14.50 -6.85
N ARG A 89 22.57 -14.58 -5.53
CA ARG A 89 23.88 -14.34 -4.91
C ARG A 89 24.78 -15.58 -5.08
N ASP A 90 26.00 -15.54 -4.56
CA ASP A 90 26.98 -16.63 -4.68
C ASP A 90 26.45 -17.98 -4.16
N ASN A 91 25.57 -17.95 -3.16
CA ASN A 91 24.88 -19.12 -2.61
C ASN A 91 23.73 -19.65 -3.50
N GLN A 92 23.58 -19.14 -4.72
CA GLN A 92 22.55 -19.50 -5.69
C GLN A 92 21.11 -19.18 -5.25
N ILE A 93 20.94 -18.40 -4.18
CA ILE A 93 19.62 -17.99 -3.67
C ILE A 93 19.33 -16.54 -4.10
N ARG A 94 18.06 -16.29 -4.47
CA ARG A 94 17.53 -14.95 -4.80
C ARG A 94 16.88 -14.33 -3.57
N TYR A 95 17.08 -13.03 -3.36
CA TYR A 95 16.58 -12.32 -2.20
C TYR A 95 15.83 -11.07 -2.61
N LEU A 96 14.62 -10.88 -2.08
CA LEU A 96 13.93 -9.59 -2.10
C LEU A 96 14.46 -8.72 -0.96
N ARG A 97 14.65 -7.43 -1.21
CA ARG A 97 15.11 -6.47 -0.21
C ARG A 97 13.89 -5.78 0.40
N ILE A 98 13.66 -5.98 1.69
CA ILE A 98 12.57 -5.31 2.40
C ILE A 98 13.19 -4.21 3.26
N PRO A 99 12.87 -2.94 2.99
CA PRO A 99 13.43 -1.86 3.76
C PRO A 99 12.75 -1.77 5.14
N VAL A 100 13.52 -1.48 6.16
CA VAL A 100 13.06 -1.38 7.55
C VAL A 100 12.76 0.09 7.85
N ASN A 101 11.72 0.36 8.65
CA ASN A 101 11.31 1.69 9.11
C ASN A 101 10.94 2.72 8.02
N VAL A 102 10.57 2.30 6.80
CA VAL A 102 10.20 3.24 5.72
C VAL A 102 8.94 4.05 6.01
N PHE A 103 8.01 3.49 6.78
CA PHE A 103 6.74 4.13 7.13
C PHE A 103 6.71 4.65 8.58
N ARG A 104 7.84 4.59 9.29
CA ARG A 104 7.99 5.18 10.62
C ARG A 104 9.01 6.31 10.51
N GLY A 105 8.68 7.49 11.04
CA GLY A 105 9.70 8.53 11.22
C GLY A 105 10.87 7.96 12.01
N SER A 106 12.09 8.34 11.67
CA SER A 106 13.29 7.94 12.41
C SER A 106 13.29 8.60 13.79
N GLU A 107 12.52 8.09 14.73
CA GLU A 107 12.86 8.27 16.13
C GLU A 107 14.07 7.35 16.35
N GLN A 108 15.24 7.98 16.57
CA GLN A 108 16.38 7.28 17.13
C GLN A 108 15.95 6.85 18.53
N GLU A 109 15.38 5.65 18.67
CA GLU A 109 15.36 4.99 19.97
C GLU A 109 16.82 4.86 20.39
N GLY A 110 17.16 5.54 21.49
CA GLY A 110 18.49 5.53 22.06
C GLY A 110 18.96 4.09 22.17
N ILE A 111 20.10 3.80 21.55
CA ILE A 111 20.86 2.61 21.89
C ILE A 111 21.32 2.87 23.33
N ASP A 112 20.58 2.34 24.30
CA ASP A 112 21.06 2.22 25.66
C ASP A 112 22.31 1.35 25.59
N ASP A 113 23.46 2.00 25.77
CA ASP A 113 24.74 1.35 25.88
C ASP A 113 24.72 0.45 27.13
N PRO A 114 24.79 -0.88 26.99
CA PRO A 114 24.80 -1.77 28.15
C PRO A 114 26.07 -1.61 29.01
N SER A 115 27.03 -0.76 28.63
CA SER A 115 28.24 -0.52 29.41
C SER A 115 28.07 0.45 30.60
N SER A 116 26.89 1.04 30.84
CA SER A 116 26.68 1.98 31.96
C SER A 116 25.97 1.36 33.17
N ALA A 117 25.79 0.04 33.22
CA ALA A 117 25.26 -0.62 34.40
C ALA A 117 26.36 -0.74 35.47
N ASP A 118 26.36 0.21 36.41
CA ASP A 118 27.13 0.14 37.66
C ASP A 118 26.83 -1.18 38.37
N LEU A 119 27.86 -2.03 38.46
CA LEU A 119 27.89 -3.22 39.29
C LEU A 119 28.07 -2.78 40.74
N ASN A 120 26.98 -2.54 41.47
CA ASN A 120 27.02 -2.45 42.94
C ASN A 120 25.81 -3.16 43.57
N GLU A 121 26.11 -4.37 44.02
CA GLU A 121 25.70 -5.10 45.23
C GLU A 121 24.27 -5.08 45.80
N ALA A 122 23.94 -6.28 46.32
CA ALA A 122 22.92 -6.65 47.32
C ALA A 122 21.47 -6.71 46.81
N GLU A 123 20.65 -7.73 47.08
CA GLU A 123 20.70 -8.81 48.07
C GLU A 123 19.69 -9.90 47.62
N VAL A 124 20.00 -11.17 47.88
CA VAL A 124 19.06 -12.28 47.69
C VAL A 124 18.15 -12.37 48.92
N PRO A 125 16.85 -12.64 48.73
CA PRO A 125 16.26 -13.72 49.51
C PRO A 125 15.45 -14.70 48.65
N ARG A 126 15.66 -15.99 48.95
CA ARG A 126 14.82 -17.11 48.52
C ARG A 126 13.47 -17.07 49.26
N ALA A 127 12.39 -17.37 48.54
CA ALA A 127 11.20 -18.12 49.04
C ALA A 127 10.24 -18.30 47.84
N ASN A 128 10.09 -19.48 47.26
CA ASN A 128 9.25 -20.63 47.66
C ASN A 128 7.94 -20.70 46.84
N GLN A 129 7.85 -21.74 46.01
CA GLN A 129 6.67 -22.58 45.70
C GLN A 129 5.27 -21.93 45.79
N LEU A 130 4.62 -21.74 44.64
CA LEU A 130 3.63 -22.67 44.05
C LEU A 130 3.30 -22.23 42.61
#